data_AF-A0A1Y0V7K3-F1
#
_entry.id   AF-A0A1Y0V7K3-F1
#
_cell.length_a   1.000
_cell.length_b   1.000
_cell.length_c   1.000
_cell.angle_alpha   90.00
_cell.angle_beta   90.00
_cell.angle_gamma   90.00
#
_symmetry.space_group_name_H-M   'P 1'
#
loop_
_entity.id
_entity.type
_entity.pdbx_description
1 polymer ?
#
loop_
_entity_poly.entity_id
_entity_poly.type
_entity_poly.pdbx_seq_one_letter_code
_entity_poly.pdbx_strand_id
1 'polypeptide(L)'
;MTTLLSPVHEQSLAERISGHLPNGLLATQTACDGVPILWIAAADLRSVFAALKTSAAASLMLLDLTAIDERDRTHRDGQPKAAFTVVYHLISLNTRTNEVRIKVPLGAAAPTLPSICDLWPNANWYEREVWDLFGIHFQNHPCLRRILTPPTWTEHPLRKDHYARATEMPPYSLTEEHEAQEQEAMRFDPSAWGMRRHSDHSDFMFLNLGPNHPSVHGVFRIMLQLEGEQIVDAVPDIGFHHRGAEKMGERQSWHTYIPYTDRVDYLGSGPINLLN
;
A
#
# COMPACT_ATOMS: atom_id res chain seq x y z
N MET A 1 -24.87 48.73 5.99
CA MET A 1 -23.61 48.42 5.28
C MET A 1 -23.16 47.06 5.75
N THR A 2 -23.61 46.01 5.06
CA THR A 2 -23.27 44.63 5.37
C THR A 2 -21.98 44.32 4.64
N THR A 3 -20.86 44.30 5.36
CA THR A 3 -19.56 43.93 4.82
C THR A 3 -19.63 42.45 4.45
N LEU A 4 -19.76 42.17 3.15
CA LEU A 4 -19.54 40.85 2.59
C LEU A 4 -18.09 40.48 2.94
N LEU A 5 -17.93 39.55 3.89
CA LEU A 5 -16.67 38.85 4.09
C LEU A 5 -16.30 38.25 2.73
N SER A 6 -15.28 38.81 2.10
CA SER A 6 -14.66 38.22 0.91
C SER A 6 -14.32 36.76 1.27
N PRO A 7 -14.57 35.78 0.38
CA PRO A 7 -14.11 34.42 0.65
C PRO A 7 -12.60 34.52 0.83
N VAL A 8 -12.12 34.15 2.03
CA VAL A 8 -10.69 33.95 2.27
C VAL A 8 -10.26 32.98 1.17
N HIS A 9 -9.41 33.44 0.26
CA HIS A 9 -8.86 32.61 -0.80
C HIS A 9 -7.91 31.65 -0.12
N GLU A 10 -8.45 30.58 0.46
CA GLU A 10 -7.68 29.53 1.07
C GLU A 10 -6.83 28.92 -0.05
N GLN A 11 -5.51 29.13 0.02
CA GLN A 11 -4.58 28.64 -1.00
C GLN A 11 -4.83 27.16 -1.23
N SER A 12 -4.92 26.78 -2.50
CA SER A 12 -5.11 25.38 -2.86
C SER A 12 -3.96 24.54 -2.30
N LEU A 13 -4.22 23.26 -2.01
CA LEU A 13 -3.18 22.40 -1.45
C LEU A 13 -1.99 22.28 -2.44
N ALA A 14 -2.29 22.33 -3.74
CA ALA A 14 -1.30 22.35 -4.80
C ALA A 14 -0.38 23.58 -4.75
N GLU A 15 -0.92 24.78 -4.54
CA GLU A 15 -0.13 26.02 -4.40
C GLU A 15 0.75 25.97 -3.15
N ARG A 16 0.23 25.45 -2.04
CA ARG A 16 0.99 25.29 -0.80
C ARG A 16 2.16 24.34 -0.97
N ILE A 17 1.96 23.20 -1.63
CA ILE A 17 3.03 22.26 -1.95
C ILE A 17 4.09 22.93 -2.82
N SER A 18 3.65 23.66 -3.84
CA SER A 18 4.54 24.37 -4.76
C SER A 18 5.43 25.39 -4.03
N GLY A 19 4.90 26.07 -3.00
CA GLY A 19 5.67 27.02 -2.19
C GLY A 19 6.69 26.40 -1.23
N HIS A 20 6.59 25.10 -0.92
CA HIS A 20 7.50 24.39 -0.02
C HIS A 20 8.56 23.56 -0.74
N LEU A 21 8.58 23.58 -2.08
CA LEU A 21 9.53 22.79 -2.87
C LEU A 21 10.87 23.50 -3.01
N PRO A 22 11.98 22.96 -2.47
CA PRO A 22 13.29 23.59 -2.57
C PRO A 22 13.85 23.56 -4.00
N ASN A 23 13.59 22.48 -4.76
CA ASN A 23 14.06 22.32 -6.13
C ASN A 23 12.98 22.62 -7.19
N GLY A 24 11.81 23.11 -6.76
CA GLY A 24 10.65 23.33 -7.62
C GLY A 24 9.95 22.04 -8.07
N LEU A 25 8.89 22.21 -8.87
CA LEU A 25 8.13 21.11 -9.46
C LEU A 25 8.86 20.55 -10.69
N LEU A 26 8.86 19.22 -10.85
CA LEU A 26 9.33 18.59 -12.06
C LEU A 26 8.34 18.77 -13.22
N ALA A 27 7.05 18.64 -12.91
CA ALA A 27 5.95 18.82 -13.85
C ALA A 27 4.62 19.01 -13.09
N THR A 28 3.63 19.57 -13.77
CA THR A 28 2.23 19.62 -13.32
C THR A 28 1.37 18.91 -14.35
N GLN A 29 0.40 18.11 -13.88
CA GLN A 29 -0.55 17.42 -14.73
C GLN A 29 -1.97 17.64 -14.20
N THR A 30 -2.91 17.87 -15.11
CA THR A 30 -4.34 17.86 -14.78
C THR A 30 -4.90 16.49 -15.11
N ALA A 31 -5.50 15.83 -14.12
CA ALA A 31 -6.20 14.57 -14.33
C ALA A 31 -7.61 14.81 -14.89
N CYS A 32 -8.21 13.78 -15.51
CA CYS A 32 -9.56 13.87 -16.07
C CYS A 32 -10.64 14.16 -15.01
N ASP A 33 -10.39 13.81 -13.76
CA ASP A 33 -11.26 14.07 -12.61
C ASP A 33 -11.07 15.48 -12.01
N GLY A 34 -10.20 16.30 -12.59
CA GLY A 34 -9.92 17.65 -12.13
C GLY A 34 -8.98 17.74 -10.92
N VAL A 35 -8.52 16.62 -10.36
CA VAL A 35 -7.57 16.62 -9.25
C VAL A 35 -6.17 17.00 -9.77
N PRO A 36 -5.50 18.02 -9.21
CA PRO A 36 -4.17 18.40 -9.65
C PRO A 36 -3.15 17.32 -9.28
N ILE A 37 -2.27 17.02 -10.24
CA ILE A 37 -1.13 16.11 -10.07
C ILE A 37 0.16 16.93 -10.08
N LEU A 38 0.92 16.84 -9.00
CA LEU A 38 2.22 17.48 -8.86
C LEU A 38 3.33 16.45 -8.92
N TRP A 39 4.29 16.64 -9.83
CA TRP A 39 5.48 15.80 -9.90
C TRP A 39 6.62 16.44 -9.13
N ILE A 40 7.15 15.71 -8.15
CA ILE A 40 8.24 16.19 -7.29
C ILE A 40 9.41 15.20 -7.33
N ALA A 41 10.62 15.69 -7.06
CA ALA A 41 11.78 14.82 -6.95
C ALA A 41 11.71 13.98 -5.67
N ALA A 42 12.25 12.76 -5.71
CA ALA A 42 12.32 11.87 -4.55
C ALA A 42 13.05 12.50 -3.35
N ALA A 43 14.06 13.35 -3.61
CA ALA A 43 14.81 14.06 -2.58
C ALA A 43 13.95 15.06 -1.79
N ASP A 44 12.91 15.63 -2.41
CA ASP A 44 12.08 16.67 -1.80
C ASP A 44 10.88 16.09 -1.04
N LEU A 45 10.56 14.80 -1.26
CA LEU A 45 9.38 14.13 -0.73
C LEU A 45 9.24 14.35 0.78
N ARG A 46 10.28 14.00 1.54
CA ARG A 46 10.24 14.03 3.01
C ARG A 46 10.13 15.45 3.57
N SER A 47 10.87 16.40 3.02
CA SER A 47 10.84 17.80 3.46
C SER A 47 9.48 18.45 3.20
N VAL A 48 8.89 18.20 2.01
CA VAL A 48 7.57 18.70 1.65
C VAL A 48 6.52 18.11 2.58
N PHE A 49 6.52 16.79 2.77
CA PHE A 49 5.53 16.10 3.59
C PHE A 49 5.60 16.53 5.06
N ALA A 50 6.81 16.72 5.61
CA ALA A 50 6.99 17.24 6.96
C ALA A 50 6.49 18.69 7.11
N ALA A 51 6.74 19.56 6.12
CA ALA A 51 6.25 20.93 6.11
C ALA A 51 4.71 20.98 6.03
N LEU A 52 4.11 20.14 5.20
CA LEU A 52 2.65 20.03 5.08
C LEU A 52 2.00 19.57 6.38
N LYS A 53 2.62 18.59 7.08
CA LYS A 53 2.10 18.05 8.33
C LYS A 53 2.19 19.06 9.49
N THR A 54 3.25 19.87 9.52
CA THR A 54 3.48 20.88 10.57
C THR A 54 2.63 22.13 10.37
N SER A 55 2.22 22.41 9.12
CA SER A 55 1.36 23.53 8.79
C SER A 55 -0.02 23.38 9.45
N ALA A 56 -0.27 24.15 10.51
CA ALA A 56 -1.49 24.14 11.34
C ALA A 56 -2.82 24.37 10.57
N ALA A 57 -2.75 24.70 9.27
CA ALA A 57 -3.88 25.07 8.46
C ALA A 57 -4.60 23.90 7.77
N ALA A 58 -4.08 22.65 7.79
CA ALA A 58 -4.80 21.53 7.21
C ALA A 58 -4.65 20.23 8.01
N SER A 59 -5.78 19.73 8.50
CA SER A 59 -5.93 18.33 8.87
C SER A 59 -5.84 17.49 7.60
N LEU A 60 -4.62 17.11 7.18
CA LEU A 60 -4.38 16.31 5.98
C LEU A 60 -4.49 14.82 6.26
N MET A 61 -5.27 14.14 5.45
CA MET A 61 -5.36 12.68 5.42
C MET A 61 -4.62 12.14 4.18
N LEU A 62 -3.77 11.15 4.39
CA LEU A 62 -3.27 10.29 3.33
C LEU A 62 -4.39 9.33 2.95
N LEU A 63 -5.02 9.56 1.81
CA LEU A 63 -6.16 8.77 1.32
C LEU A 63 -5.67 7.45 0.72
N ASP A 64 -4.60 7.52 -0.07
CA ASP A 64 -4.04 6.37 -0.77
C ASP A 64 -2.55 6.58 -1.06
N LEU A 65 -1.81 5.48 -1.15
CA LEU A 65 -0.43 5.44 -1.59
C LEU A 65 -0.23 4.17 -2.43
N THR A 66 0.09 4.35 -3.69
CA THR A 66 0.27 3.25 -4.65
C THR A 66 1.47 3.51 -5.56
N ALA A 67 1.82 2.54 -6.40
CA ALA A 67 2.88 2.68 -7.38
C ALA A 67 2.43 2.22 -8.77
N ILE A 68 3.17 2.67 -9.78
CA ILE A 68 2.96 2.36 -11.18
C ILE A 68 4.29 1.92 -11.76
N ASP A 69 4.31 0.78 -12.43
CA ASP A 69 5.44 0.36 -13.28
C ASP A 69 5.25 0.97 -14.67
N GLU A 70 6.10 1.94 -15.01
CA GLU A 70 6.02 2.77 -16.20
C GLU A 70 6.94 2.28 -17.34
N ARG A 71 7.65 1.15 -17.17
CA ARG A 71 8.70 0.67 -18.10
C ARG A 71 8.21 0.48 -19.54
N ASP A 72 6.99 -0.01 -19.72
CA ASP A 72 6.39 -0.28 -21.04
C ASP A 72 5.48 0.84 -21.55
N ARG A 73 5.33 1.94 -20.79
CA ARG A 73 4.36 2.98 -21.12
C ARG A 73 4.90 3.97 -22.16
N THR A 74 4.19 4.07 -23.28
CA THR A 74 4.57 4.91 -24.43
C THR A 74 3.97 6.32 -24.40
N HIS A 75 2.75 6.50 -23.88
CA HIS A 75 2.05 7.80 -23.86
C HIS A 75 2.33 8.56 -22.56
N ARG A 76 3.40 9.36 -22.56
CA ARG A 76 3.92 10.08 -21.38
C ARG A 76 4.30 11.53 -21.64
N ASP A 77 3.69 12.17 -22.64
CA ASP A 77 4.00 13.55 -22.99
C ASP A 77 3.84 14.49 -21.76
N GLY A 78 4.86 15.32 -21.52
CA GLY A 78 4.89 16.25 -20.39
C GLY A 78 5.21 15.63 -19.02
N GLN A 79 5.52 14.34 -18.94
CA GLN A 79 5.87 13.66 -17.68
C GLN A 79 7.38 13.43 -17.57
N PRO A 80 7.96 13.47 -16.36
CA PRO A 80 9.37 13.15 -16.16
C PRO A 80 9.66 11.68 -16.48
N LYS A 81 10.85 11.40 -17.01
CA LYS A 81 11.30 10.03 -17.28
C LYS A 81 11.37 9.24 -15.96
N ALA A 82 10.68 8.11 -15.92
CA ALA A 82 10.60 7.25 -14.73
C ALA A 82 10.41 5.78 -15.17
N ALA A 83 11.03 4.85 -14.45
CA ALA A 83 10.73 3.43 -14.58
C ALA A 83 9.59 3.03 -13.63
N PHE A 84 9.56 3.61 -12.44
CA PHE A 84 8.47 3.48 -11.49
C PHE A 84 7.98 4.87 -11.07
N THR A 85 6.68 5.00 -10.80
CA THR A 85 6.09 6.21 -10.22
C THR A 85 5.39 5.84 -8.93
N VAL A 86 5.73 6.48 -7.81
CA VAL A 86 4.95 6.36 -6.57
C VAL A 86 3.97 7.51 -6.49
N VAL A 87 2.71 7.22 -6.18
CA VAL A 87 1.60 8.17 -6.13
C VAL A 87 1.10 8.26 -4.71
N TYR A 88 1.02 9.48 -4.19
CA TYR A 88 0.42 9.80 -2.90
C TYR A 88 -0.83 10.64 -3.14
N HIS A 89 -1.96 10.25 -2.57
CA HIS A 89 -3.21 11.03 -2.64
C HIS A 89 -3.48 11.64 -1.28
N LEU A 90 -3.45 12.97 -1.21
CA LEU A 90 -3.75 13.73 0.00
C LEU A 90 -5.08 14.46 -0.15
N ILE A 91 -5.89 14.43 0.90
CA ILE A 91 -7.13 15.19 1.02
C ILE A 91 -7.08 16.09 2.26
N SER A 92 -7.56 17.33 2.11
CA SER A 92 -7.78 18.23 3.24
C SER A 92 -9.11 17.89 3.94
N LEU A 93 -9.06 17.52 5.22
CA LEU A 93 -10.27 17.23 6.00
C LEU A 93 -11.06 18.49 6.37
N ASN A 94 -10.45 19.67 6.29
CA ASN A 94 -11.12 20.94 6.60
C ASN A 94 -12.18 21.26 5.54
N THR A 95 -11.83 21.13 4.26
CA THR A 95 -12.72 21.45 3.14
C THR A 95 -13.37 20.20 2.53
N ARG A 96 -12.76 19.02 2.69
CA ARG A 96 -13.14 17.73 2.08
C ARG A 96 -13.29 17.73 0.55
N THR A 97 -12.88 18.82 -0.11
CA THR A 97 -12.95 19.00 -1.56
C THR A 97 -11.59 19.37 -2.15
N ASN A 98 -10.64 19.77 -1.32
CA ASN A 98 -9.29 20.12 -1.73
C ASN A 98 -8.40 18.89 -1.65
N GLU A 99 -8.17 18.29 -2.82
CA GLU A 99 -7.38 17.08 -3.02
C GLU A 99 -6.18 17.37 -3.92
N VAL A 100 -5.10 16.62 -3.72
CA VAL A 100 -3.93 16.67 -4.58
C VAL A 100 -3.32 15.27 -4.68
N ARG A 101 -2.79 14.96 -5.86
CA ARG A 101 -1.95 13.78 -6.06
C ARG A 101 -0.51 14.21 -6.27
N ILE A 102 0.39 13.62 -5.50
CA ILE A 102 1.82 13.84 -5.62
C ILE A 102 2.42 12.60 -6.27
N LYS A 103 3.14 12.80 -7.37
CA LYS A 103 3.84 11.73 -8.08
C LYS A 103 5.34 11.89 -7.96
N VAL A 104 6.01 10.80 -7.61
CA VAL A 104 7.45 10.76 -7.46
C VAL A 104 8.03 9.79 -8.50
N PRO A 105 8.79 10.29 -9.48
CA PRO A 105 9.42 9.44 -10.48
C PRO A 105 10.68 8.77 -9.89
N LEU A 106 10.82 7.47 -10.14
CA LEU A 106 11.96 6.65 -9.72
C LEU A 106 12.63 5.96 -10.92
N GLY A 107 13.94 5.76 -10.81
CA GLY A 107 14.73 4.98 -11.77
C GLY A 107 14.50 3.47 -11.64
N ALA A 108 15.00 2.71 -12.62
CA ALA A 108 14.89 1.25 -12.63
C ALA A 108 15.87 0.56 -11.65
N ALA A 109 17.03 1.19 -11.41
CA ALA A 109 18.05 0.64 -10.53
C ALA A 109 17.65 0.88 -9.06
N ALA A 110 17.32 -0.20 -8.34
CA ALA A 110 17.01 -0.23 -6.90
C ALA A 110 16.14 0.95 -6.43
N PRO A 111 14.85 1.02 -6.84
CA PRO A 111 13.97 2.12 -6.50
C PRO A 111 13.78 2.23 -4.99
N THR A 112 14.16 3.37 -4.42
CA THR A 112 14.13 3.64 -2.99
C THR A 112 13.47 4.99 -2.69
N LEU A 113 12.74 5.06 -1.58
CA LEU A 113 12.14 6.30 -1.06
C LEU A 113 12.26 6.37 0.47
N PRO A 114 12.26 7.56 1.07
CA PRO A 114 12.08 7.69 2.51
C PRO A 114 10.65 7.31 2.89
N SER A 115 10.49 6.52 3.96
CA SER A 115 9.18 6.25 4.56
C SER A 115 8.56 7.54 5.12
N ILE A 116 7.23 7.61 5.14
CA ILE A 116 6.45 8.68 5.78
C ILE A 116 5.60 8.16 6.95
N CYS A 117 5.86 6.94 7.43
CA CYS A 117 5.14 6.32 8.56
C CYS A 117 5.11 7.19 9.83
N ASP A 118 6.17 7.95 10.10
CA ASP A 118 6.25 8.85 11.26
C ASP A 118 5.36 10.10 11.11
N LEU A 119 5.00 10.47 9.88
CA LEU A 119 4.13 11.60 9.57
C LEU A 119 2.66 11.16 9.42
N TRP A 120 2.44 10.00 8.81
CA TRP A 120 1.13 9.35 8.63
C TRP A 120 1.22 7.88 9.02
N PRO A 121 0.73 7.50 10.20
CA PRO A 121 0.79 6.10 10.66
C PRO A 121 0.09 5.11 9.71
N ASN A 122 -0.96 5.55 9.01
CA ASN A 122 -1.65 4.70 8.03
C ASN A 122 -0.80 4.38 6.79
N ALA A 123 0.27 5.13 6.51
CA ALA A 123 1.19 4.84 5.42
C ALA A 123 1.88 3.47 5.56
N ASN A 124 1.96 2.92 6.79
CA ASN A 124 2.60 1.64 7.05
C ASN A 124 2.11 0.50 6.16
N TRP A 125 0.79 0.40 5.97
CA TRP A 125 0.22 -0.69 5.16
C TRP A 125 0.46 -0.46 3.68
N TYR A 126 0.28 0.76 3.21
CA TYR A 126 0.50 1.12 1.80
C TYR A 126 1.96 1.02 1.37
N GLU A 127 2.91 1.45 2.21
CA GLU A 127 4.34 1.33 1.93
C GLU A 127 4.78 -0.14 1.89
N ARG A 128 4.21 -0.98 2.76
CA ARG A 128 4.40 -2.44 2.70
C ARG A 128 3.80 -3.04 1.44
N GLU A 129 2.59 -2.64 1.05
CA GLU A 129 1.94 -3.10 -0.17
C GLU A 129 2.75 -2.75 -1.42
N VAL A 130 3.20 -1.49 -1.53
CA VAL A 130 4.03 -1.04 -2.65
C VAL A 130 5.36 -1.78 -2.69
N TRP A 131 5.97 -2.05 -1.54
CA TRP A 131 7.17 -2.88 -1.48
C TRP A 131 6.87 -4.34 -1.88
N ASP A 132 5.77 -4.92 -1.40
CA ASP A 132 5.38 -6.29 -1.69
C ASP A 132 5.12 -6.52 -3.19
N LEU A 133 4.34 -5.61 -3.80
CA LEU A 133 3.86 -5.75 -5.18
C LEU A 133 4.78 -5.17 -6.25
N PHE A 134 5.53 -4.09 -5.94
CA PHE A 134 6.41 -3.40 -6.88
C PHE A 134 7.88 -3.43 -6.47
N GLY A 135 8.23 -3.87 -5.26
CA GLY A 135 9.61 -3.95 -4.79
C GLY A 135 10.31 -2.61 -4.66
N ILE A 136 9.55 -1.54 -4.39
CA ILE A 136 10.09 -0.21 -4.08
C ILE A 136 10.39 -0.19 -2.58
N HIS A 137 11.64 0.09 -2.22
CA HIS A 137 12.09 0.00 -0.83
C HIS A 137 11.93 1.32 -0.08
N PHE A 138 11.27 1.29 1.08
CA PHE A 138 11.07 2.45 1.95
C PHE A 138 12.10 2.47 3.09
N GLN A 139 12.97 3.47 3.08
CA GLN A 139 14.00 3.67 4.10
C GLN A 139 13.38 4.13 5.42
N ASN A 140 13.89 3.60 6.54
CA ASN A 140 13.41 3.88 7.91
C ASN A 140 11.94 3.46 8.18
N HIS A 141 11.39 2.56 7.37
CA HIS A 141 10.07 1.99 7.62
C HIS A 141 10.11 1.06 8.85
N PRO A 142 9.19 1.17 9.83
CA PRO A 142 9.27 0.43 11.09
C PRO A 142 9.07 -1.09 10.96
N CYS A 143 8.30 -1.53 9.96
CA CYS A 143 7.99 -2.94 9.75
C CYS A 143 7.81 -3.26 8.25
N LEU A 144 8.89 -3.16 7.46
CA LEU A 144 8.81 -3.43 6.01
C LEU A 144 8.90 -4.93 5.74
N ARG A 145 7.74 -5.56 5.54
CA ARG A 145 7.59 -6.98 5.21
C ARG A 145 6.36 -7.20 4.36
N ARG A 146 6.24 -8.40 3.76
CA ARG A 146 5.13 -8.76 2.89
C ARG A 146 3.81 -8.63 3.64
N ILE A 147 2.76 -8.24 2.93
CA ILE A 147 1.45 -7.97 3.53
C ILE A 147 0.32 -8.65 2.75
N LEU A 148 0.46 -8.77 1.43
CA LEU A 148 -0.53 -9.40 0.56
C LEU A 148 -0.06 -10.73 -0.02
N THR A 149 1.25 -10.94 -0.17
CA THR A 149 1.81 -12.19 -0.70
C THR A 149 2.45 -13.05 0.41
N PRO A 150 2.62 -14.37 0.20
CA PRO A 150 3.26 -15.26 1.16
C PRO A 150 4.68 -14.80 1.54
N PRO A 151 5.15 -15.02 2.77
CA PRO A 151 6.49 -14.61 3.21
C PRO A 151 7.63 -15.21 2.37
N THR A 152 7.42 -16.41 1.83
CA THR A 152 8.34 -17.15 0.96
C THR A 152 8.36 -16.63 -0.47
N TRP A 153 7.40 -15.78 -0.87
CA TRP A 153 7.36 -15.21 -2.20
C TRP A 153 8.62 -14.36 -2.42
N THR A 154 9.28 -14.51 -3.57
CA THR A 154 10.54 -13.82 -3.87
C THR A 154 10.36 -12.67 -4.86
N GLU A 155 9.33 -12.73 -5.69
CA GLU A 155 9.10 -11.77 -6.77
C GLU A 155 8.14 -10.64 -6.37
N HIS A 156 7.80 -9.79 -7.34
CA HIS A 156 6.93 -8.62 -7.19
C HIS A 156 5.83 -8.65 -8.27
N PRO A 157 4.62 -9.12 -7.94
CA PRO A 157 3.62 -9.50 -8.93
C PRO A 157 3.17 -8.41 -9.92
N LEU A 158 3.15 -7.13 -9.49
CA LEU A 158 2.67 -6.02 -10.32
C LEU A 158 3.75 -5.39 -11.19
N ARG A 159 4.96 -5.96 -11.19
CA ARG A 159 6.00 -5.54 -12.11
C ARG A 159 5.75 -6.07 -13.53
N LYS A 160 6.19 -5.34 -14.56
CA LYS A 160 6.03 -5.74 -15.98
C LYS A 160 6.78 -7.00 -16.39
N ASP A 161 7.89 -7.31 -15.73
CA ASP A 161 8.69 -8.53 -15.90
C ASP A 161 8.08 -9.78 -15.25
N HIS A 162 7.09 -9.62 -14.36
CA HIS A 162 6.40 -10.76 -13.77
C HIS A 162 5.38 -11.38 -14.74
N TYR A 163 5.24 -12.70 -14.66
CA TYR A 163 4.34 -13.48 -15.50
C TYR A 163 2.88 -13.06 -15.30
N ALA A 164 2.12 -13.06 -16.40
CA ALA A 164 0.68 -12.74 -16.36
C ALA A 164 -0.18 -14.01 -16.39
N ARG A 165 0.41 -15.19 -16.66
CA ARG A 165 -0.28 -16.48 -16.70
C ARG A 165 0.48 -17.53 -15.91
N ALA A 166 -0.25 -18.37 -15.19
CA ALA A 166 0.30 -19.57 -14.56
C ALA A 166 0.96 -20.52 -15.58
N THR A 167 0.51 -20.52 -16.84
CA THR A 167 1.12 -21.34 -17.92
C THR A 167 2.52 -20.89 -18.33
N GLU A 168 2.92 -19.68 -17.97
CA GLU A 168 4.28 -19.16 -18.21
C GLU A 168 5.24 -19.60 -17.09
N MET A 169 4.70 -20.11 -15.98
CA MET A 169 5.48 -20.70 -14.90
C MET A 169 5.71 -22.20 -15.15
N PRO A 170 6.83 -22.75 -14.65
CA PRO A 170 7.03 -24.20 -14.65
C PRO A 170 5.91 -24.90 -13.84
N PRO A 171 5.60 -26.18 -14.16
CA PRO A 171 4.59 -26.94 -13.43
C PRO A 171 4.86 -26.90 -11.92
N TYR A 172 3.85 -26.52 -11.15
CA TYR A 172 3.97 -26.46 -9.70
C TYR A 172 4.10 -27.87 -9.12
N SER A 173 5.15 -28.12 -8.33
CA SER A 173 5.29 -29.34 -7.53
C SER A 173 5.37 -28.99 -6.05
N LEU A 174 4.36 -29.43 -5.29
CA LEU A 174 4.37 -29.36 -3.83
C LEU A 174 5.06 -30.61 -3.29
N THR A 175 6.36 -30.51 -3.05
CA THR A 175 7.08 -31.54 -2.28
C THR A 175 6.71 -31.41 -0.80
N GLU A 176 6.81 -32.50 -0.04
CA GLU A 176 6.58 -32.47 1.42
C GLU A 176 7.49 -31.44 2.11
N GLU A 177 8.72 -31.28 1.63
CA GLU A 177 9.66 -30.26 2.12
C GLU A 177 9.18 -28.84 1.84
N HIS A 178 8.66 -28.55 0.65
CA HIS A 178 8.08 -27.23 0.33
C HIS A 178 6.84 -26.97 1.18
N GLU A 179 5.96 -27.96 1.35
CA GLU A 179 4.77 -27.82 2.20
C GLU A 179 5.15 -27.48 3.65
N ALA A 180 6.15 -28.18 4.20
CA ALA A 180 6.64 -27.91 5.54
C ALA A 180 7.26 -26.50 5.67
N GLN A 181 8.00 -26.03 4.66
CA GLN A 181 8.56 -24.68 4.64
C GLN A 181 7.47 -23.60 4.61
N GLU A 182 6.46 -23.76 3.75
CA GLU A 182 5.32 -22.84 3.69
C GLU A 182 4.55 -22.84 5.01
N GLN A 183 4.31 -24.01 5.60
CA GLN A 183 3.59 -24.12 6.86
C GLN A 183 4.34 -23.47 8.03
N GLU A 184 5.66 -23.62 8.10
CA GLU A 184 6.47 -22.94 9.11
C GLU A 184 6.54 -21.44 8.86
N ALA A 185 6.63 -20.99 7.60
CA ALA A 185 6.61 -19.56 7.25
C ALA A 185 5.28 -18.87 7.60
N MET A 186 4.16 -19.62 7.59
CA MET A 186 2.83 -19.13 7.98
C MET A 186 2.61 -19.08 9.50
N ARG A 187 3.55 -19.62 10.28
CA ARG A 187 3.47 -19.63 11.72
C ARG A 187 3.66 -18.22 12.25
N PHE A 188 2.73 -17.79 13.10
CA PHE A 188 2.79 -16.45 13.66
C PHE A 188 3.92 -16.35 14.69
N ASP A 189 4.83 -15.40 14.50
CA ASP A 189 5.87 -15.06 15.47
C ASP A 189 5.49 -13.78 16.23
N PRO A 190 5.08 -13.87 17.52
CA PRO A 190 4.72 -12.71 18.32
C PRO A 190 5.84 -11.69 18.48
N SER A 191 7.11 -12.13 18.49
CA SER A 191 8.24 -11.24 18.73
C SER A 191 8.45 -10.25 17.57
N ALA A 192 8.18 -10.70 16.34
CA ALA A 192 8.18 -9.87 15.13
C ALA A 192 7.07 -8.81 15.10
N TRP A 193 6.16 -8.82 16.08
CA TRP A 193 5.11 -7.82 16.28
C TRP A 193 5.31 -7.00 17.56
N GLY A 194 6.42 -7.20 18.27
CA GLY A 194 6.70 -6.50 19.53
C GLY A 194 5.90 -7.04 20.73
N MET A 195 5.19 -8.15 20.56
CA MET A 195 4.43 -8.79 21.63
C MET A 195 5.40 -9.43 22.63
N ARG A 196 5.17 -9.14 23.92
CA ARG A 196 5.98 -9.68 25.02
C ARG A 196 5.46 -11.06 25.39
N ARG A 197 6.34 -11.94 25.89
CA ARG A 197 5.94 -13.28 26.36
C ARG A 197 5.64 -13.36 27.85
N HIS A 198 6.13 -12.40 28.65
CA HIS A 198 5.88 -12.32 30.09
C HIS A 198 5.85 -10.85 30.54
N SER A 199 5.14 -10.59 31.64
CA SER A 199 5.29 -9.41 32.49
C SER A 199 6.15 -9.77 33.72
N ASP A 200 6.38 -8.82 34.62
CA ASP A 200 7.07 -9.09 35.89
C ASP A 200 6.29 -10.05 36.82
N HIS A 201 5.00 -10.28 36.52
CA HIS A 201 4.06 -10.97 37.41
C HIS A 201 3.32 -12.14 36.76
N SER A 202 3.31 -12.27 35.43
CA SER A 202 2.62 -13.36 34.73
C SER A 202 3.16 -13.64 33.32
N ASP A 203 3.02 -14.89 32.88
CA ASP A 203 3.23 -15.27 31.48
C ASP A 203 2.01 -14.90 30.63
N PHE A 204 2.26 -14.39 29.43
CA PHE A 204 1.21 -14.06 28.49
C PHE A 204 0.82 -15.28 27.65
N MET A 205 -0.48 -15.40 27.35
CA MET A 205 -1.02 -16.43 26.46
C MET A 205 -1.32 -15.82 25.09
N PHE A 206 -1.08 -16.59 24.02
CA PHE A 206 -1.43 -16.18 22.65
C PHE A 206 -2.62 -17.00 22.15
N LEU A 207 -3.66 -16.31 21.70
CA LEU A 207 -4.88 -16.93 21.18
C LEU A 207 -5.16 -16.44 19.77
N ASN A 208 -5.35 -17.38 18.83
CA ASN A 208 -5.76 -17.05 17.47
C ASN A 208 -7.30 -16.95 17.37
N LEU A 209 -7.82 -15.74 17.16
CA LEU A 209 -9.23 -15.47 16.94
C LEU A 209 -9.52 -15.35 15.43
N GLY A 210 -10.18 -16.34 14.84
CA GLY A 210 -10.53 -16.36 13.43
C GLY A 210 -10.81 -17.77 12.92
N PRO A 211 -11.04 -17.96 11.60
CA PRO A 211 -11.15 -19.27 11.00
C PRO A 211 -9.88 -20.08 11.26
N ASN A 212 -10.00 -21.14 12.06
CA ASN A 212 -8.89 -22.00 12.48
C ASN A 212 -8.84 -23.33 11.70
N HIS A 213 -9.51 -23.42 10.55
CA HIS A 213 -9.51 -24.64 9.77
C HIS A 213 -8.18 -24.77 9.00
N PRO A 214 -7.47 -25.92 9.06
CA PRO A 214 -6.15 -26.09 8.43
C PRO A 214 -6.12 -25.79 6.93
N SER A 215 -7.25 -25.91 6.24
CA SER A 215 -7.34 -25.64 4.79
C SER A 215 -7.60 -24.17 4.42
N VAL A 216 -7.74 -23.26 5.38
CA VAL A 216 -7.95 -21.81 5.15
C VAL A 216 -6.76 -21.00 5.63
N HIS A 217 -5.59 -21.37 5.11
CA HIS A 217 -4.40 -20.55 5.22
C HIS A 217 -4.57 -19.25 4.39
N GLY A 218 -4.13 -18.12 4.96
CA GLY A 218 -4.23 -16.80 4.31
C GLY A 218 -5.57 -16.07 4.51
N VAL A 219 -6.38 -16.47 5.49
CA VAL A 219 -7.63 -15.77 5.83
C VAL A 219 -7.43 -14.83 7.01
N PHE A 220 -8.21 -13.75 7.05
CA PHE A 220 -8.20 -12.77 8.13
C PHE A 220 -8.33 -13.44 9.51
N ARG A 221 -7.36 -13.14 10.38
CA ARG A 221 -7.31 -13.62 11.77
C ARG A 221 -6.76 -12.54 12.69
N ILE A 222 -7.10 -12.61 13.97
CA ILE A 222 -6.62 -11.67 14.99
C ILE A 222 -5.84 -12.46 16.03
N MET A 223 -4.55 -12.16 16.16
CA MET A 223 -3.70 -12.74 17.19
C MET A 223 -3.80 -11.92 18.46
N LEU A 224 -4.37 -12.51 19.49
CA LEU A 224 -4.58 -11.88 20.79
C LEU A 224 -3.46 -12.26 21.75
N GLN A 225 -2.91 -11.25 22.43
CA GLN A 225 -2.05 -11.43 23.59
C GLN A 225 -2.89 -11.22 24.85
N LEU A 226 -2.91 -12.22 25.73
CA LEU A 226 -3.76 -12.27 26.92
C LEU A 226 -2.92 -12.30 28.20
N GLU A 227 -3.33 -11.54 29.20
CA GLU A 227 -2.89 -11.66 30.60
C GLU A 227 -4.07 -12.16 31.44
N GLY A 228 -4.11 -13.46 31.70
CA GLY A 228 -5.30 -14.11 32.26
C GLY A 228 -6.52 -13.92 31.34
N GLU A 229 -7.50 -13.15 31.79
CA GLU A 229 -8.74 -12.87 31.04
C GLU A 229 -8.72 -11.51 30.31
N GLN A 230 -7.64 -10.73 30.43
CA GLN A 230 -7.54 -9.41 29.80
C GLN A 230 -6.76 -9.48 28.49
N ILE A 231 -7.30 -8.84 27.45
CA ILE A 231 -6.61 -8.63 26.18
C ILE A 231 -5.64 -7.45 26.36
N VAL A 232 -4.35 -7.72 26.22
CA VAL A 232 -3.28 -6.71 26.34
C VAL A 232 -2.92 -6.15 24.97
N ASP A 233 -2.91 -7.00 23.93
CA ASP A 233 -2.60 -6.61 22.57
C ASP A 233 -3.38 -7.46 21.56
N ALA A 234 -3.60 -6.91 20.37
CA ALA A 234 -4.32 -7.56 19.28
C ALA A 234 -3.69 -7.17 17.95
N VAL A 235 -3.18 -8.17 17.23
CA VAL A 235 -2.60 -7.99 15.89
C VAL A 235 -3.54 -8.58 14.85
N PRO A 236 -4.15 -7.75 13.99
CA PRO A 236 -4.87 -8.24 12.82
C PRO A 236 -3.86 -8.71 11.76
N ASP A 237 -3.94 -9.98 11.43
CA ASP A 237 -3.28 -10.57 10.27
C ASP A 237 -4.32 -10.70 9.16
N ILE A 238 -4.21 -9.85 8.15
CA ILE A 238 -5.17 -9.85 7.05
C ILE A 238 -5.08 -11.11 6.20
N GLY A 239 -3.92 -11.76 6.14
CA GLY A 239 -3.71 -12.89 5.25
C GLY A 239 -3.48 -12.48 3.79
N PHE A 240 -3.32 -13.49 2.93
CA PHE A 240 -2.82 -13.33 1.56
C PHE A 240 -3.97 -13.06 0.61
N HIS A 241 -4.16 -11.78 0.28
CA HIS A 241 -5.30 -11.34 -0.53
C HIS A 241 -5.00 -11.12 -2.00
N HIS A 242 -3.73 -10.91 -2.38
CA HIS A 242 -3.43 -10.56 -3.76
C HIS A 242 -3.56 -11.77 -4.69
N ARG A 243 -4.55 -11.73 -5.60
CA ARG A 243 -4.85 -12.80 -6.56
C ARG A 243 -4.29 -12.53 -7.97
N GLY A 244 -3.59 -11.41 -8.16
CA GLY A 244 -3.03 -11.04 -9.47
C GLY A 244 -4.07 -10.67 -10.52
N ALA A 245 -5.30 -10.32 -10.11
CA ALA A 245 -6.37 -9.96 -11.03
C ALA A 245 -5.98 -8.72 -11.86
N GLU A 246 -5.34 -7.74 -11.23
CA GLU A 246 -4.78 -6.54 -11.83
C GLU A 246 -3.78 -6.89 -12.93
N LYS A 247 -2.88 -7.83 -12.64
CA LYS A 247 -1.86 -8.30 -13.58
C LYS A 247 -2.49 -9.03 -14.77
N MET A 248 -3.52 -9.83 -14.54
CA MET A 248 -4.29 -10.47 -15.61
C MET A 248 -4.99 -9.43 -16.48
N GLY A 249 -5.54 -8.38 -15.86
CA GLY A 249 -6.22 -7.27 -16.53
C GLY A 249 -5.37 -6.53 -17.55
N GLU A 250 -4.05 -6.45 -17.35
CA GLU A 250 -3.11 -5.77 -18.26
C GLU A 250 -3.15 -6.30 -19.71
N ARG A 251 -3.56 -7.56 -19.91
CA ARG A 251 -3.56 -8.22 -21.24
C ARG A 251 -4.95 -8.50 -21.77
N GLN A 252 -5.99 -8.20 -20.99
CA GLN A 252 -7.38 -8.45 -21.38
C GLN A 252 -7.99 -7.20 -21.99
N SER A 253 -8.89 -7.40 -22.95
CA SER A 253 -9.76 -6.31 -23.36
C SER A 253 -10.77 -6.01 -22.25
N TRP A 254 -11.27 -4.77 -22.19
CA TRP A 254 -12.29 -4.37 -21.21
C TRP A 254 -13.43 -5.39 -21.08
N HIS A 255 -14.01 -5.82 -22.21
CA HIS A 255 -15.12 -6.77 -22.23
C HIS A 255 -14.77 -8.14 -21.67
N THR A 256 -13.53 -8.59 -21.87
CA THR A 256 -13.06 -9.90 -21.39
C THR A 256 -12.70 -9.88 -19.91
N TYR A 257 -12.43 -8.70 -19.33
CA TYR A 257 -12.08 -8.56 -17.93
C TYR A 257 -13.29 -8.45 -16.99
N ILE A 258 -14.46 -8.01 -17.48
CA ILE A 258 -15.69 -7.87 -16.68
C ILE A 258 -16.00 -9.12 -15.82
N PRO A 259 -15.95 -10.37 -16.34
CA PRO A 259 -16.25 -11.54 -15.52
C PRO A 259 -15.24 -11.82 -14.39
N TYR A 260 -14.09 -11.14 -14.37
CA TYR A 260 -13.12 -11.23 -13.28
C TYR A 260 -13.44 -10.27 -12.13
N THR A 261 -14.12 -9.15 -12.38
CA THR A 261 -14.42 -8.17 -11.32
C THR A 261 -15.33 -8.76 -10.25
N ASP A 262 -16.26 -9.62 -10.64
CA ASP A 262 -17.15 -10.33 -9.70
C ASP A 262 -16.39 -11.33 -8.81
N ARG A 263 -15.20 -11.78 -9.23
CA ARG A 263 -14.34 -12.68 -8.44
C ARG A 263 -13.42 -11.94 -7.48
N VAL A 264 -13.24 -10.63 -7.67
CA VAL A 264 -12.42 -9.75 -6.81
C VAL A 264 -13.25 -9.14 -5.69
N ASP A 265 -14.59 -9.15 -5.80
CA ASP A 265 -15.47 -8.62 -4.77
C ASP A 265 -15.45 -9.49 -3.50
N TYR A 266 -14.99 -8.87 -2.41
CA TYR A 266 -14.93 -9.50 -1.09
C TYR A 266 -16.29 -9.47 -0.36
N LEU A 267 -17.17 -8.52 -0.70
CA LEU A 267 -18.50 -8.35 -0.11
C LEU A 267 -19.61 -8.99 -0.95
N GLY A 268 -19.34 -9.22 -2.24
CA GLY A 268 -20.19 -9.95 -3.19
C GLY A 268 -20.23 -11.44 -2.89
N SER A 269 -21.09 -11.83 -1.96
CA SER A 269 -21.36 -13.24 -1.64
C SER A 269 -21.98 -13.98 -2.84
N GLY A 270 -21.14 -14.60 -3.66
CA GLY A 270 -21.48 -15.73 -4.52
C GLY A 270 -20.71 -16.97 -4.06
N PRO A 271 -21.33 -18.15 -3.88
CA PRO A 271 -20.70 -19.36 -3.30
C PRO A 271 -19.65 -20.06 -4.19
N ILE A 272 -18.88 -19.31 -4.99
CA ILE A 272 -17.94 -19.86 -5.99
C ILE A 272 -16.47 -19.78 -5.53
N ASN A 273 -16.14 -19.06 -4.45
CA ASN A 273 -14.75 -18.88 -4.01
C ASN A 273 -14.15 -20.03 -3.17
N LEU A 274 -14.71 -21.24 -3.21
CA LEU A 274 -14.20 -22.40 -2.45
C LEU A 274 -13.66 -23.57 -3.29
N LEU A 275 -13.59 -23.48 -4.61
CA LEU A 275 -13.00 -24.54 -5.43
C LEU A 275 -12.21 -23.98 -6.61
N ASN A 276 -10.89 -23.92 -6.43
CA ASN A 276 -9.89 -24.46 -7.37
C ASN A 276 -8.52 -24.52 -6.69
#